data_AF-A0A0G4HXW4-F1
#
_entry.id   AF-A0A0G4HXW4-F1
#
_cell.length_a   1.000
_cell.length_b   1.000
_cell.length_c   1.000
_cell.angle_alpha   90.00
_cell.angle_beta   90.00
_cell.angle_gamma   90.00
#
_symmetry.space_group_name_H-M   'P 1'
#
loop_
_entity.id
_entity.type
_entity.pdbx_description
1 polymer ?
#
loop_
_entity_poly.entity_id
_entity_poly.type
_entity_poly.pdbx_seq_one_letter_code
_entity_poly.pdbx_strand_id
1 'polypeptide(L)'
;MSGGVAVSKEVVLMYRRLYKAASHFETVNFRKYFQRRTHEDFRNFVQQSRSEEEVRQFLNRAKGDLEMLQRQTLLARMYHVDAVSVSR
;
A
#
# COMPACT_ATOMS: atom_id res chain seq x y z
N MET A 1 -11.93 24.23 -20.15
CA MET A 1 -12.66 23.45 -19.12
C MET A 1 -11.93 22.11 -18.97
N SER A 2 -10.88 22.05 -18.15
CA SER A 2 -10.13 20.80 -17.92
C SER A 2 -10.98 19.86 -17.06
N GLY A 3 -11.65 18.91 -17.71
CA GLY A 3 -12.27 17.78 -17.02
C GLY A 3 -11.17 16.99 -16.35
N GLY A 4 -11.10 17.05 -15.02
CA GLY A 4 -10.26 16.15 -14.24
C GLY A 4 -10.61 14.72 -14.65
N VAL A 5 -9.65 14.00 -15.21
CA VAL A 5 -9.84 12.61 -15.62
C VAL A 5 -10.35 11.85 -14.40
N ALA A 6 -11.57 11.31 -14.49
CA ALA A 6 -12.15 10.53 -13.41
C ALA A 6 -11.16 9.42 -13.04
N VAL A 7 -10.72 9.39 -11.79
CA VAL A 7 -9.75 8.40 -11.31
C VAL A 7 -10.33 7.01 -11.55
N SER A 8 -9.57 6.15 -12.23
CA SER A 8 -9.98 4.77 -12.51
C SER A 8 -10.43 4.06 -11.23
N LYS A 9 -11.54 3.31 -11.30
CA LYS A 9 -12.01 2.46 -10.19
C LYS A 9 -10.93 1.48 -9.72
N GLU A 10 -10.07 1.02 -10.62
CA GLU A 10 -8.96 0.13 -10.31
C GLU A 10 -7.92 0.81 -9.42
N VAL A 11 -7.59 2.07 -9.69
CA VAL A 11 -6.68 2.89 -8.88
C VAL A 11 -7.26 3.04 -7.47
N VAL A 12 -8.54 3.39 -7.34
CA VAL A 12 -9.21 3.50 -6.03
C VAL A 12 -9.21 2.17 -5.26
N LEU A 13 -9.46 1.05 -5.95
CA LEU A 13 -9.41 -0.28 -5.33
C LEU A 13 -7.99 -0.62 -4.86
N MET A 14 -6.98 -0.29 -5.65
CA MET A 14 -5.58 -0.51 -5.30
C MET A 14 -5.16 0.29 -4.06
N TYR A 15 -5.59 1.55 -3.96
CA TYR A 15 -5.36 2.37 -2.76
C TYR A 15 -5.89 1.68 -1.50
N ARG A 16 -7.13 1.19 -1.55
CA ARG A 16 -7.76 0.50 -0.42
C ARG A 16 -7.01 -0.77 -0.04
N ARG A 17 -6.50 -1.52 -1.02
CA ARG A 17 -5.71 -2.75 -0.80
C ARG A 17 -4.39 -2.43 -0.10
N LEU A 18 -3.63 -1.45 -0.60
CA LEU A 18 -2.36 -1.03 0.00
C LEU A 18 -2.56 -0.47 1.42
N TYR A 19 -3.55 0.40 1.60
CA TYR A 19 -3.85 0.98 2.92
C TYR A 19 -4.27 -0.08 3.93
N LYS A 20 -5.08 -1.06 3.51
CA LYS A 20 -5.44 -2.22 4.33
C LYS A 20 -4.21 -3.09 4.63
N ALA A 21 -3.35 -3.39 3.65
CA ALA A 21 -2.13 -4.16 3.87
C ALA A 21 -1.22 -3.47 4.92
N ALA A 22 -0.99 -2.16 4.77
CA ALA A 22 -0.23 -1.36 5.72
C ALA A 22 -0.81 -1.39 7.15
N SER A 23 -2.14 -1.51 7.32
CA SER A 23 -2.76 -1.60 8.65
C SER A 23 -2.42 -2.88 9.42
N HIS A 24 -1.95 -3.94 8.76
CA HIS A 24 -1.60 -5.20 9.41
C HIS A 24 -0.21 -5.20 10.07
N PHE A 25 0.60 -4.15 9.90
CA PHE A 25 1.87 -4.02 10.61
C PHE A 25 1.62 -3.83 12.11
N GLU A 26 2.24 -4.66 12.93
CA GLU A 26 2.16 -4.61 14.39
C GLU A 26 2.85 -3.35 14.93
N THR A 27 4.04 -3.06 14.43
CA THR A 27 4.79 -1.84 14.75
C THR A 27 4.08 -0.60 14.23
N VAL A 28 3.64 0.27 15.16
CA VAL A 28 2.90 1.51 14.86
C VAL A 28 3.66 2.43 13.91
N ASN A 29 4.98 2.52 14.03
CA ASN A 29 5.81 3.36 13.17
C ASN A 29 5.76 2.92 11.70
N PHE A 30 5.89 1.61 11.44
CA PHE A 30 5.77 1.07 10.09
C PHE A 30 4.35 1.23 9.55
N ARG A 31 3.34 0.94 10.37
CA ARG A 31 1.93 1.14 10.00
C ARG A 31 1.68 2.57 9.55
N LYS A 32 2.03 3.56 10.37
CA LYS A 32 1.84 4.99 10.07
C LYS A 32 2.66 5.43 8.86
N TYR A 33 3.91 4.98 8.75
CA TYR A 33 4.78 5.29 7.62
C TYR A 33 4.16 4.82 6.31
N PHE A 34 3.80 3.53 6.20
CA PHE A 34 3.26 2.98 4.97
C PHE A 34 1.88 3.55 4.63
N GLN A 35 1.02 3.78 5.61
CA GLN A 35 -0.26 4.46 5.38
C GLN A 35 -0.08 5.88 4.82
N ARG A 36 0.84 6.65 5.41
CA ARG A 36 1.16 8.00 4.94
C ARG A 36 1.75 7.96 3.54
N ARG A 37 2.72 7.08 3.29
CA ARG A 37 3.36 6.94 1.98
C ARG A 37 2.37 6.55 0.89
N THR A 38 1.52 5.55 1.14
CA THR A 38 0.43 5.18 0.23
C THR A 38 -0.49 6.37 -0.05
N HIS A 39 -0.87 7.14 0.97
CA HIS A 39 -1.73 8.31 0.78
C HIS A 39 -1.06 9.40 -0.05
N GLU A 40 0.20 9.73 0.24
CA GLU A 40 1.01 10.72 -0.50
C GLU A 40 1.16 10.30 -1.97
N ASP A 41 1.54 9.05 -2.24
CA ASP A 41 1.75 8.54 -3.61
C ASP A 41 0.44 8.58 -4.42
N PHE A 42 -0.69 8.18 -3.83
CA PHE A 42 -1.99 8.25 -4.50
C PHE A 42 -2.47 9.68 -4.71
N ARG A 43 -2.33 10.56 -3.71
CA ARG A 43 -2.70 11.97 -3.82
C ARG A 43 -1.91 12.64 -4.95
N ASN A 44 -0.60 12.43 -4.98
CA ASN A 44 0.28 12.95 -6.02
C ASN A 44 -0.07 12.38 -7.40
N PHE A 45 -0.45 11.11 -7.48
CA PHE A 45 -0.87 10.47 -8.73
C PHE A 45 -2.18 11.07 -9.27
N VAL A 46 -3.18 11.27 -8.40
CA VAL A 46 -4.51 11.79 -8.75
C VAL A 46 -4.49 13.28 -9.13
N GLN A 47 -3.56 14.06 -8.58
CA GLN A 47 -3.45 15.50 -8.88
C GLN A 47 -2.89 15.80 -10.28
N GLN A 48 -2.37 14.81 -10.99
CA GLN A 48 -1.75 14.98 -12.30
C GLN A 48 -2.66 14.39 -13.38
N SER A 49 -2.76 15.06 -14.54
CA SER A 49 -3.39 14.48 -15.72
C SER A 49 -2.57 13.27 -16.20
N ARG A 50 -3.21 12.13 -16.45
CA ARG A 50 -2.54 10.87 -16.79
C ARG A 50 -3.03 10.28 -18.09
N SER A 51 -2.10 9.75 -18.86
CA SER A 51 -2.34 8.78 -19.93
C SER A 51 -2.70 7.41 -19.35
N GLU A 52 -3.33 6.57 -20.18
CA GLU A 52 -3.64 5.19 -19.80
C GLU A 52 -2.38 4.38 -19.47
N GLU A 53 -1.28 4.63 -20.17
CA GLU A 53 0.00 3.97 -19.92
C GLU A 53 0.58 4.33 -18.55
N GLU A 54 0.53 5.60 -18.13
CA GLU A 54 0.96 6.00 -16.79
C GLU A 54 0.10 5.35 -15.68
N VAL A 55 -1.20 5.16 -15.93
CA VAL A 55 -2.09 4.44 -15.02
C VAL A 55 -1.67 2.98 -14.90
N ARG A 56 -1.38 2.30 -16.02
CA ARG A 56 -0.91 0.90 -16.01
C ARG A 56 0.42 0.76 -15.28
N GLN A 57 1.37 1.66 -15.52
CA GLN A 57 2.67 1.65 -14.84
C GLN A 57 2.53 1.88 -13.33
N PHE A 58 1.68 2.82 -12.92
CA PHE A 58 1.37 3.05 -11.52
C PHE A 58 0.78 1.80 -10.86
N LEU A 59 -0.21 1.17 -11.50
CA LEU A 59 -0.84 -0.05 -10.99
C LEU A 59 0.14 -1.22 -10.90
N ASN A 60 1.06 -1.36 -11.86
CA ASN A 60 2.08 -2.41 -11.82
C ASN A 60 3.07 -2.22 -10.67
N ARG A 61 3.52 -0.98 -10.42
CA ARG A 61 4.35 -0.68 -9.23
C ARG A 61 3.59 -0.96 -7.94
N ALA A 62 2.34 -0.50 -7.86
CA ALA A 62 1.49 -0.70 -6.69
C ALA A 62 1.21 -2.18 -6.38
N LYS A 63 1.17 -3.06 -7.40
CA LYS A 63 1.09 -4.52 -7.20
C LYS A 63 2.33 -5.05 -6.49
N GLY A 64 3.53 -4.63 -6.92
CA GLY A 64 4.79 -5.01 -6.26
C GLY A 64 4.84 -4.52 -4.81
N ASP A 65 4.41 -3.29 -4.56
CA ASP A 65 4.31 -2.74 -3.19
C ASP A 65 3.34 -3.55 -2.33
N LEU A 66 2.19 -3.95 -2.89
CA LEU A 66 1.20 -4.75 -2.18
C LEU A 66 1.75 -6.12 -1.78
N GLU A 67 2.43 -6.81 -2.69
CA GLU A 67 3.08 -8.09 -2.40
C GLU A 67 4.14 -7.95 -1.30
N MET A 68 4.94 -6.88 -1.36
CA MET A 68 5.94 -6.57 -0.34
C MET A 68 5.30 -6.36 1.03
N LEU A 69 4.28 -5.50 1.13
CA LEU A 69 3.59 -5.25 2.40
C LEU A 69 2.99 -6.53 2.96
N GLN A 70 2.33 -7.34 2.13
CA GLN A 70 1.73 -8.61 2.54
C GLN A 70 2.79 -9.58 3.09
N ARG A 71 3.91 -9.77 2.38
CA ARG A 71 5.03 -10.62 2.83
C ARG A 71 5.62 -10.13 4.14
N GLN A 72 5.88 -8.84 4.28
CA GLN A 72 6.47 -8.27 5.50
C GLN A 72 5.54 -8.43 6.71
N THR A 73 4.23 -8.25 6.53
CA THR A 73 3.27 -8.52 7.62
C THR A 73 3.15 -10.00 7.98
N LEU A 74 3.29 -10.91 7.02
CA LEU A 74 3.30 -12.34 7.29
C LEU A 74 4.57 -12.75 8.04
N LEU A 75 5.74 -12.31 7.57
CA LEU A 75 7.03 -12.60 8.21
C LEU A 75 7.08 -12.07 9.64
N ALA A 76 6.64 -10.82 9.87
CA ALA A 76 6.58 -10.25 11.21
C ALA A 76 5.76 -11.14 12.17
N ARG A 77 4.60 -11.64 11.72
CA ARG A 77 3.77 -12.54 12.54
C ARG A 77 4.45 -13.87 12.84
N MET A 78 5.17 -14.45 11.88
CA MET A 78 5.89 -15.72 12.09
C MET A 78 6.95 -15.58 13.19
N TYR A 79 7.79 -14.53 13.13
CA TYR A 79 8.83 -14.31 14.14
C TYR A 79 8.30 -13.86 15.51
N HIS A 80 7.10 -13.25 15.58
CA HIS A 80 6.45 -12.94 16.85
C HIS A 80 5.91 -14.20 17.56
N VAL A 81 5.46 -15.21 16.81
CA VAL A 81 4.97 -16.48 17.39
C VAL A 81 6.11 -17.26 18.05
N ASP A 82 7.31 -17.27 17.47
CA ASP A 82 8.44 -18.05 17.98
C ASP A 82 9.15 -17.42 19.20
N ALA A 83 9.00 -16.10 19.41
CA ALA A 83 9.66 -15.40 20.51
C ALA A 83 9.08 -15.70 21.91
N VAL A 84 7.97 -16.44 22.01
CA VAL A 84 7.24 -16.68 23.28
C VAL A 84 7.64 -17.98 24.00
N SER A 85 8.47 -18.85 23.43
CA SER A 85 8.93 -20.07 24.12
C SER A 85 10.28 -19.89 24.82
N VAL A 86 10.32 -19.11 25.90
CA VAL A 86 11.30 -19.34 26.98
C VAL A 86 10.49 -19.65 28.23
N SER A 87 10.16 -20.93 28.37
CA SER A 87 9.59 -21.50 29.58
C SER A 87 10.52 -21.21 30.77
N ARG A 88 9.97 -20.60 31.81
CA ARG A 88 10.60 -20.48 33.14
C ARG A 88 10.60 -21.82 33.85
#